data_AF-A0A353LQN7-F1
#
_entry.id   AF-A0A353LQN7-F1
#
_cell.length_a   1.000
_cell.length_b   1.000
_cell.length_c   1.000
_cell.angle_alpha   90.00
_cell.angle_beta   90.00
_cell.angle_gamma   90.00
#
_symmetry.space_group_name_H-M   'P 1'
#
loop_
_entity.id
_entity.type
_entity.pdbx_description
1 polymer ?
#
loop_
_entity_poly.entity_id
_entity_poly.type
_entity_poly.pdbx_seq_one_letter_code
_entity_poly.pdbx_strand_id
1 'polypeptide(L)'
;MLVMRLCFRLKVRGKAELPRAGPVIYVVNHTSYLDPMALAAALGWGRLRQTCWMAWTGFIYAGPLRRLLAGLAQVVPVDPDRRAAQGGGVAGGGGGLGGG
;
A
#
# COMPACT_ATOMS: atom_id res chain seq x y z
N MET A 1 -8.96 1.64 18.04
CA MET A 1 -10.06 0.99 17.27
C MET A 1 -11.45 1.44 17.71
N LEU A 2 -11.76 1.46 19.01
CA LEU A 2 -13.08 1.86 19.51
C LEU A 2 -13.49 3.28 19.06
N VAL A 3 -12.54 4.22 19.02
CA VAL A 3 -12.73 5.59 18.50
C VAL A 3 -13.32 5.62 17.09
N MET A 4 -12.84 4.78 16.16
CA MET A 4 -13.40 4.72 14.80
C MET A 4 -14.84 4.20 14.80
N ARG A 5 -15.16 3.26 15.68
CA ARG A 5 -16.53 2.74 15.82
C ARG A 5 -17.47 3.75 16.46
N LEU A 6 -16.98 4.54 17.41
CA LEU A 6 -17.79 5.50 18.17
C LEU A 6 -17.96 6.82 17.41
N CYS A 7 -16.86 7.44 16.97
CA CYS A 7 -16.88 8.75 16.32
C CYS A 7 -17.37 8.68 14.86
N PHE A 8 -17.11 7.57 14.15
CA PHE A 8 -17.42 7.44 12.73
C PHE A 8 -18.45 6.36 12.43
N ARG A 9 -19.04 5.73 13.47
CA ARG A 9 -20.08 4.69 13.33
C ARG A 9 -19.69 3.59 12.33
N LEU A 10 -18.42 3.18 12.36
CA LEU A 10 -17.85 2.22 11.40
C LEU A 10 -18.69 0.94 11.31
N LYS A 11 -19.25 0.67 10.13
CA LYS A 11 -19.96 -0.57 9.81
C LYS A 11 -19.06 -1.49 9.00
N VAL A 12 -18.83 -2.70 9.51
CA VAL A 12 -18.03 -3.72 8.83
C VAL A 12 -18.97 -4.80 8.29
N ARG A 13 -18.93 -5.06 6.99
CA ARG A 13 -19.73 -6.11 6.32
C ARG A 13 -18.79 -7.16 5.71
N GLY A 14 -19.29 -8.39 5.55
CA GLY A 14 -18.53 -9.47 4.94
C GLY A 14 -17.34 -9.97 5.77
N LYS A 15 -17.27 -9.64 7.07
CA LYS A 15 -16.14 -10.05 7.92
C LYS A 15 -15.97 -11.58 8.02
N ALA A 16 -17.07 -12.32 7.92
CA ALA A 16 -17.09 -13.78 7.95
C ALA A 16 -16.51 -14.41 6.67
N GLU A 17 -16.55 -13.68 5.55
CA GLU A 17 -16.07 -14.13 4.24
C GLU A 17 -14.55 -14.02 4.09
N LEU A 18 -13.88 -13.31 5.02
CA LEU A 18 -12.43 -13.21 4.93
C LEU A 18 -11.79 -14.58 5.18
N PRO A 19 -10.74 -14.93 4.40
CA PRO A 19 -9.92 -16.09 4.68
C PRO A 19 -9.51 -16.14 6.14
N ARG A 20 -9.69 -17.32 6.76
CA ARG A 20 -9.32 -17.57 8.16
C ARG A 20 -7.80 -17.75 8.32
N ALA A 21 -7.13 -18.20 7.26
CA ALA A 21 -5.70 -18.41 7.19
C ALA A 21 -5.19 -18.07 5.78
N GLY A 22 -3.89 -17.84 5.67
CA GLY A 22 -3.21 -17.52 4.41
C GLY A 22 -3.06 -16.01 4.14
N PRO A 23 -2.17 -15.64 3.20
CA PRO A 23 -1.94 -14.25 2.83
C PRO A 23 -3.17 -13.67 2.11
N VAL A 24 -3.48 -12.41 2.39
CA VAL A 24 -4.57 -11.67 1.74
C VAL A 24 -4.07 -10.28 1.37
N ILE A 25 -4.57 -9.75 0.25
CA ILE A 25 -4.28 -8.39 -0.19
C ILE A 25 -5.54 -7.55 0.05
N TYR A 26 -5.40 -6.51 0.88
CA TYR A 26 -6.45 -5.52 1.08
C TYR A 26 -6.24 -4.36 0.11
N VAL A 27 -7.18 -4.20 -0.82
CA VAL A 27 -7.20 -3.03 -1.71
C VAL A 27 -8.21 -2.05 -1.15
N VAL A 28 -7.71 -0.92 -0.67
CA VAL A 28 -8.54 0.15 -0.12
C VAL A 28 -8.66 1.25 -1.17
N ASN A 29 -9.88 1.76 -1.38
CA ASN A 29 -10.05 2.99 -2.13
C ASN A 29 -9.50 4.13 -1.25
N HIS A 30 -8.30 4.62 -1.57
CA HIS A 30 -7.48 5.48 -0.72
C HIS A 30 -7.98 6.94 -0.70
N THR A 31 -9.22 7.15 -0.29
CA THR A 31 -9.89 8.45 -0.32
C THR A 31 -9.60 9.31 0.91
N SER A 32 -8.97 8.75 1.95
CA SER A 32 -8.77 9.45 3.21
C SER A 32 -7.52 9.00 3.97
N TYR A 33 -6.87 9.93 4.70
CA TYR A 33 -5.74 9.60 5.59
C TYR A 33 -6.14 8.68 6.77
N LEU A 34 -7.45 8.55 7.05
CA LEU A 34 -7.99 7.70 8.09
C LEU A 34 -8.17 6.24 7.65
N ASP A 35 -7.95 5.92 6.38
CA ASP A 35 -8.12 4.58 5.82
C ASP A 35 -7.35 3.50 6.59
N PRO A 36 -6.08 3.72 7.00
CA PRO A 36 -5.36 2.76 7.83
C PRO A 36 -6.02 2.51 9.20
N MET A 37 -6.55 3.57 9.82
CA MET A 37 -7.22 3.47 11.12
C MET A 37 -8.58 2.76 11.01
N ALA A 38 -9.31 3.01 9.93
CA ALA A 38 -10.58 2.34 9.63
C ALA A 38 -10.34 0.85 9.34
N LEU A 39 -9.33 0.52 8.53
CA LEU A 39 -8.97 -0.87 8.21
C LEU A 39 -8.48 -1.61 9.47
N ALA A 40 -7.64 -0.96 10.28
CA ALA A 40 -7.26 -1.47 11.59
C ALA A 40 -8.52 -1.80 12.42
N ALA A 41 -9.41 -0.84 12.62
CA ALA A 41 -10.65 -1.01 13.39
C ALA A 41 -11.58 -2.12 12.85
N ALA A 42 -11.54 -2.40 11.54
CA ALA A 42 -12.30 -3.48 10.92
C ALA A 42 -11.67 -4.87 11.19
N LEU A 43 -10.35 -4.98 11.01
CA LEU A 43 -9.63 -6.26 11.06
C LEU A 43 -9.40 -6.76 12.50
N GLY A 44 -9.21 -5.87 13.47
CA GLY A 44 -8.82 -6.25 14.83
C GLY A 44 -7.31 -6.43 14.99
N TRP A 45 -6.84 -6.47 16.24
CA TRP A 45 -5.41 -6.43 16.56
C TRP A 45 -4.60 -7.60 16.01
N GLY A 46 -5.16 -8.82 16.03
CA GLY A 46 -4.47 -10.03 15.58
C GLY A 46 -4.08 -9.99 14.10
N ARG A 47 -5.03 -9.62 13.22
CA ARG A 47 -4.77 -9.49 11.77
C ARG A 47 -3.94 -8.26 11.43
N LEU A 48 -4.16 -7.16 12.15
CA LEU A 48 -3.42 -5.91 11.94
C LEU A 48 -1.91 -6.09 12.11
N ARG A 49 -1.47 -6.84 13.14
CA ARG A 49 -0.04 -7.11 13.39
C ARG A 49 0.63 -7.95 12.30
N GLN A 50 -0.16 -8.61 11.46
CA GLN A 50 0.29 -9.44 10.34
C GLN A 50 0.08 -8.75 8.98
N THR A 51 -0.31 -7.47 8.99
CA THR A 51 -0.58 -6.71 7.77
C THR A 51 0.63 -5.84 7.45
N CYS A 52 1.27 -6.10 6.31
CA CYS A 52 2.21 -5.19 5.70
C CYS A 52 1.45 -4.11 4.92
N TRP A 53 1.96 -2.89 4.96
CA TRP A 53 1.34 -1.75 4.28
C TRP A 53 2.20 -1.37 3.08
N MET A 54 1.61 -0.78 2.05
CA MET A 54 2.38 -0.16 0.97
C MET A 54 2.18 1.34 1.10
N ALA A 55 3.28 2.09 1.14
CA ALA A 55 3.23 3.53 1.08
C ALA A 55 4.29 4.07 0.12
N TRP A 56 3.99 5.26 -0.40
CA TRP A 56 4.87 5.94 -1.33
C TRP A 56 6.19 6.32 -0.67
N THR A 57 7.30 6.00 -1.36
CA THR A 57 8.68 6.30 -0.92
C THR A 57 8.87 7.77 -0.53
N GLY A 58 8.31 8.71 -1.29
CA GLY A 58 8.43 10.14 -1.00
C GLY A 58 7.84 10.55 0.36
N PHE A 59 6.81 9.87 0.85
CA PHE A 59 6.23 10.14 2.17
C PHE A 59 7.06 9.53 3.31
N ILE A 60 7.66 8.36 3.07
CA ILE A 60 8.45 7.59 4.06
C ILE A 60 9.81 8.26 4.33
N TYR A 61 10.49 8.74 3.28
CA TYR A 61 11.83 9.31 3.40
C TYR A 61 11.85 10.81 3.72
N ALA A 62 10.68 11.46 3.83
CA ALA A 62 10.57 12.88 4.18
C ALA A 62 11.03 13.22 5.62
N GLY A 63 11.34 12.23 6.47
CA GLY A 63 11.91 12.48 7.79
C GLY A 63 12.22 11.22 8.61
N PRO A 64 13.14 11.28 9.59
CA PRO A 64 13.59 10.11 10.36
C PRO A 64 12.47 9.46 11.17
N LEU A 65 11.54 10.26 11.71
CA LEU A 65 10.37 9.76 12.42
C LEU A 65 9.44 8.95 11.51
N ARG A 66 9.21 9.42 10.28
CA ARG A 66 8.35 8.74 9.30
C ARG A 66 8.97 7.42 8.83
N ARG A 67 10.29 7.39 8.71
CA ARG A 67 11.06 6.17 8.39
C ARG A 67 10.97 5.13 9.51
N LEU A 68 11.05 5.56 10.78
CA LEU A 68 10.87 4.67 11.93
C LEU A 68 9.45 4.09 11.97
N LEU A 69 8.43 4.93 11.79
CA LEU A 69 7.03 4.52 11.75
C LEU A 69 6.74 3.58 10.57
N ALA A 70 7.37 3.81 9.41
CA ALA A 70 7.26 2.92 8.25
C ALA A 70 7.85 1.53 8.53
N GLY A 71 9.01 1.45 9.19
CA GLY A 71 9.59 0.17 9.61
C GLY A 71 8.71 -0.59 10.61
N LEU A 72 8.17 0.11 11.61
CA LEU A 72 7.25 -0.46 12.60
C LEU A 72 5.94 -0.97 11.98
N ALA A 73 5.44 -0.27 10.96
CA ALA A 73 4.23 -0.65 10.24
C ALA A 73 4.51 -1.63 9.08
N GLN A 74 5.71 -2.21 8.97
CA GLN A 74 6.07 -3.15 7.89
C GLN A 74 5.72 -2.58 6.50
N VAL A 75 5.98 -1.28 6.30
CA VAL A 75 5.64 -0.59 5.07
C VAL A 75 6.64 -0.96 3.99
N VAL A 76 6.16 -1.60 2.93
CA VAL A 76 6.95 -1.86 1.73
C VAL A 76 6.98 -0.57 0.89
N PRO A 77 8.16 0.02 0.65
CA PRO A 77 8.28 1.22 -0.17
C PRO A 77 7.89 0.91 -1.61
N VAL A 78 6.89 1.62 -2.14
CA VAL A 78 6.53 1.57 -3.57
C VAL A 78 6.94 2.89 -4.20
N ASP A 79 7.78 2.80 -5.23
CA ASP A 79 8.26 3.93 -6.01
C ASP A 79 7.51 3.98 -7.36
N PRO A 80 6.50 4.85 -7.53
CA PRO A 80 5.71 4.96 -8.75
C PRO A 80 6.55 5.50 -9.91
N ASP A 81 7.55 6.34 -9.64
CA ASP A 81 8.40 6.97 -10.68
C ASP A 81 9.38 5.95 -11.26
N ARG A 82 9.84 5.00 -10.44
CA ARG A 82 10.74 3.93 -10.90
C ARG A 82 10.09 2.99 -11.92
N ARG A 83 8.76 2.87 -11.94
CA ARG A 83 8.03 2.10 -12.97
C ARG A 83 7.87 2.87 -14.28
N ALA A 84 7.69 4.19 -14.23
CA ALA A 84 7.64 5.01 -15.43
C ALA A 84 8.98 5.01 -16.19
N ALA A 85 10.12 5.01 -15.47
CA ALA A 85 11.45 4.97 -16.09
C ALA A 85 11.83 3.61 -16.72
N GLN A 86 11.22 2.50 -16.29
CA GLN A 86 11.51 1.15 -16.82
C GLN A 86 10.63 0.76 -18.02
N GLY A 87 9.59 1.54 -18.33
CA GLY A 87 8.72 1.33 -19.50
C GLY A 87 9.25 1.91 -20.82
N GLY A 88 10.37 2.64 -20.80
CA GLY A 88 11.00 3.23 -21.99
C GLY A 88 12.13 2.39 -22.62
N GLY A 89 12.30 1.14 -22.17
CA GLY A 89 13.51 0.35 -22.45
C GLY A 89 13.26 -0.95 -23.19
N VAL A 90 12.40 -1.00 -24.21
CA VAL A 90 12.41 -2.08 -25.21
C VAL A 90 11.62 -1.65 -26.45
N ALA A 91 12.33 -1.46 -27.57
CA ALA A 91 11.95 -1.83 -28.95
C ALA A 91 12.53 -0.82 -29.96
N GLY A 92 13.54 -1.26 -30.72
CA GLY A 92 14.09 -0.50 -31.83
C GLY A 92 15.33 -1.15 -32.45
N GLY A 93 15.33 -2.48 -32.59
CA GLY A 93 16.28 -3.20 -33.42
C GLY A 93 15.69 -3.40 -34.81
N GLY A 94 16.40 -2.91 -35.84
CA GLY A 94 16.09 -3.01 -37.27
C GLY A 94 16.33 -1.65 -37.92
N GLY A 95 17.14 -1.45 -38.97
CA GLY A 95 17.81 -2.32 -39.92
C GLY A 95 17.91 -1.53 -41.25
N GLY A 96 19.10 -1.40 -41.83
CA GLY A 96 19.38 -0.77 -43.14
C GLY A 96 19.29 0.77 -43.15
N LEU A 97 19.95 1.57 -44.01
CA LEU A 97 20.69 1.47 -45.28
C LEU A 97 21.62 2.73 -45.31
N GLY A 98 22.87 2.74 -45.78
CA GLY A 98 23.26 2.78 -47.19
C GLY A 98 23.35 4.22 -47.77
N GLY A 99 24.55 4.68 -48.13
CA GLY A 99 24.84 5.82 -49.05
C GLY A 99 25.06 7.18 -48.38
N GLY A 100 26.12 7.95 -48.68
CA GLY A 100 27.20 7.84 -49.66
C GLY A 100 28.24 8.92 -49.41
#